data_AF-A0A975FZ40-F1
#
_entry.id   AF-A0A975FZ40-F1
#
_cell.length_a   1.000
_cell.length_b   1.000
_cell.length_c   1.000
_cell.angle_alpha   90.00
_cell.angle_beta   90.00
_cell.angle_gamma   90.00
#
_symmetry.space_group_name_H-M   'P 1'
#
loop_
_entity.id
_entity.type
_entity.pdbx_description
1 polymer ?
#
loop_
_entity_poly.entity_id
_entity_poly.type
_entity_poly.pdbx_seq_one_letter_code
_entity_poly.pdbx_strand_id
1 'polypeptide(L)'
;MTLVDGDCISVTDGEGQIKRINKADLSGLAIETNDSGPWGADVWWLIFGDEDQLACTFPQGATGEGAVVDFLTSLPSFDHSEMIKAMTSTGNAVFPVWRKAA
;
A
#
# COMPACT_ATOMS: atom_id res chain seq x y z
N MET A 1 9.54 -6.52 -4.45
CA MET A 1 8.85 -7.81 -4.15
C MET A 1 8.09 -7.65 -2.86
N THR A 2 6.89 -8.18 -2.76
CA THR A 2 6.08 -8.14 -1.54
C THR A 2 5.71 -9.55 -1.10
N LEU A 3 5.63 -9.76 0.21
CA LEU A 3 5.32 -11.05 0.82
C LEU A 3 4.40 -10.84 2.02
N VAL A 4 3.45 -11.76 2.20
CA VAL A 4 2.70 -11.92 3.45
C VAL A 4 3.18 -13.19 4.11
N ASP A 5 3.74 -13.08 5.32
CA ASP A 5 4.19 -14.22 6.13
C ASP A 5 3.53 -14.15 7.51
N GLY A 6 2.56 -15.04 7.76
CA GLY A 6 1.75 -15.04 8.97
C GLY A 6 1.15 -13.66 9.25
N ASP A 7 1.63 -13.01 10.31
CA ASP A 7 1.19 -11.69 10.78
C ASP A 7 2.03 -10.52 10.26
N CYS A 8 2.96 -10.76 9.33
CA CYS A 8 3.89 -9.75 8.82
C CYS A 8 3.71 -9.50 7.32
N ILE A 9 3.79 -8.24 6.93
CA ILE A 9 3.96 -7.81 5.53
C ILE A 9 5.43 -7.45 5.35
N SER A 10 6.08 -8.01 4.35
CA SER A 10 7.46 -7.67 3.96
C SER A 10 7.48 -7.09 2.55
N VAL A 11 8.23 -6.00 2.37
CA VAL A 11 8.44 -5.36 1.09
C VAL A 11 9.94 -5.20 0.85
N THR A 12 10.43 -5.75 -0.26
CA THR A 12 11.75 -5.46 -0.79
C THR A 12 11.65 -4.33 -1.81
N ASP A 13 12.30 -3.21 -1.52
CA ASP A 13 12.31 -2.03 -2.39
C ASP A 13 13.31 -2.16 -3.55
N GLY A 14 13.41 -1.11 -4.38
CA GLY A 14 14.29 -1.08 -5.56
C GLY A 14 15.78 -1.09 -5.23
N GLU A 15 16.16 -0.80 -3.99
CA GLU A 15 17.55 -0.87 -3.50
C GLU A 15 17.87 -2.23 -2.86
N GLY A 16 16.89 -3.13 -2.82
CA GLY A 16 17.02 -4.44 -2.19
C GLY A 16 16.86 -4.42 -0.66
N GLN A 17 16.48 -3.29 -0.08
CA GLN A 17 16.22 -3.21 1.36
C GLN A 17 14.88 -3.86 1.69
N ILE A 18 14.86 -4.63 2.77
CA ILE A 18 13.64 -5.31 3.24
C ILE A 18 13.02 -4.48 4.36
N LYS A 19 11.86 -3.90 4.08
CA LYS A 19 11.00 -3.26 5.07
C LYS A 19 9.92 -4.23 5.52
N ARG A 20 9.55 -4.17 6.79
CA ARG A 20 8.56 -5.07 7.40
C ARG A 20 7.64 -4.32 8.32
N ILE A 21 6.40 -4.78 8.41
CA ILE A 21 5.41 -4.30 9.36
C ILE A 21 4.52 -5.46 9.82
N ASN A 22 4.23 -5.51 11.13
CA ASN A 22 3.21 -6.45 11.62
C ASN A 22 1.84 -5.90 11.29
N LYS A 23 0.90 -6.78 10.94
CA LYS A 23 -0.49 -6.43 10.65
C LYS A 23 -1.17 -5.71 11.83
N ALA A 24 -0.77 -6.03 13.06
CA ALA A 24 -1.28 -5.38 14.27
C ALA A 24 -0.85 -3.90 14.38
N ASP A 25 0.31 -3.56 13.83
CA ASP A 25 0.92 -2.22 13.91
C ASP A 25 0.45 -1.32 12.76
N LEU A 26 -0.37 -1.86 11.83
CA LEU A 26 -0.97 -1.07 10.76
C LEU A 26 -1.84 0.04 11.36
N SER A 27 -1.56 1.28 11.00
CA SER A 27 -2.35 2.44 11.41
C SER A 27 -3.12 3.03 10.24
N GLY A 28 -2.59 2.96 9.01
CA GLY A 28 -3.20 3.58 7.85
C GLY A 28 -2.71 3.01 6.53
N LEU A 29 -3.54 3.18 5.50
CA LEU A 29 -3.21 2.87 4.12
C LEU A 29 -3.62 4.04 3.23
N ALA A 30 -2.75 4.36 2.29
CA ALA A 30 -3.08 5.26 1.19
C ALA A 30 -2.58 4.68 -0.12
N ILE A 31 -3.17 5.12 -1.22
CA ILE A 31 -2.56 4.91 -2.54
C ILE A 31 -2.21 6.27 -3.13
N GLU A 32 -0.97 6.39 -3.55
CA GLU A 32 -0.42 7.52 -4.26
C GLU A 32 -0.48 7.25 -5.76
N THR A 33 -0.90 8.25 -6.50
CA THR A 33 -0.86 8.26 -7.96
C THR A 33 0.12 9.32 -8.43
N ASN A 34 0.87 9.06 -9.48
CA ASN A 34 1.82 10.01 -10.07
C ASN A 34 1.91 9.87 -11.61
N ASP A 35 2.68 10.72 -12.25
CA ASP A 35 2.81 10.86 -13.71
C ASP A 35 4.00 10.07 -14.30
N SER A 36 4.52 9.07 -13.60
CA SER A 36 5.67 8.27 -14.07
C SER A 36 5.32 7.27 -15.19
N GLY A 37 4.03 6.99 -15.39
CA GLY A 37 3.56 6.12 -16.47
C GLY A 37 3.82 6.71 -17.87
N PRO A 38 3.97 5.87 -18.92
CA PRO A 38 3.90 4.40 -18.92
C PRO A 38 5.24 3.69 -18.60
N TRP A 39 6.33 4.44 -18.38
CA TRP A 39 7.66 3.86 -18.21
C TRP A 39 8.01 3.51 -16.75
N GLY A 40 7.31 4.10 -15.79
CA GLY A 40 7.38 3.76 -14.36
C GLY A 40 5.99 3.40 -13.81
N ALA A 41 5.97 2.91 -12.57
CA ALA A 41 4.71 2.69 -11.86
C ALA A 41 4.12 4.04 -11.44
N ASP A 42 2.88 4.26 -11.87
CA ASP A 42 2.07 5.44 -11.59
C ASP A 42 1.13 5.26 -10.39
N VAL A 43 1.01 4.05 -9.85
CA VAL A 43 0.19 3.73 -8.67
C VAL A 43 1.06 3.07 -7.60
N TRP A 44 1.04 3.62 -6.39
CA TRP A 44 1.86 3.17 -5.26
C TRP A 44 1.01 2.96 -4.01
N TRP A 45 1.19 1.82 -3.36
CA TRP A 45 0.62 1.53 -2.05
C TRP A 45 1.53 2.06 -0.96
N LEU A 46 0.96 2.89 -0.08
CA LEU A 46 1.62 3.45 1.10
C LEU A 46 1.04 2.79 2.34
N ILE A 47 1.89 2.09 3.09
CA ILE A 47 1.53 1.43 4.35
C ILE A 47 2.12 2.19 5.52
N PHE A 48 1.25 2.62 6.43
CA PHE A 48 1.62 3.37 7.63
C PHE A 48 1.54 2.47 8.87
N GLY A 49 2.59 2.52 9.69
CA GLY A 49 2.68 1.87 10.99
C GLY A 49 2.36 2.81 12.15
N ASP A 50 2.80 2.46 13.35
CA ASP A 50 2.64 3.30 14.55
C ASP A 50 3.03 4.76 14.30
N GLU A 51 2.30 5.67 14.96
CA GLU A 51 2.52 7.13 14.87
C GLU A 51 2.48 7.70 13.44
N ASP A 52 1.74 7.07 12.52
CA ASP A 52 1.65 7.50 11.11
C ASP A 52 2.96 7.46 10.34
N GLN A 53 3.93 6.68 10.80
CA GLN A 53 5.20 6.54 10.10
C GLN A 53 5.04 5.65 8.87
N LEU A 54 5.59 6.09 7.73
CA LEU A 54 5.60 5.33 6.50
C LEU A 54 6.49 4.09 6.64
N ALA A 55 5.88 2.93 6.81
CA ALA A 55 6.56 1.69 7.12
C ALA A 55 6.98 0.93 5.85
N CYS A 56 6.09 0.84 4.87
CA CYS A 56 6.32 0.11 3.63
C CYS A 56 5.68 0.83 2.45
N THR A 57 6.33 0.77 1.29
CA THR A 57 5.78 1.28 0.03
C THR A 57 6.09 0.32 -1.10
N PHE A 58 5.11 0.03 -1.95
CA PHE A 58 5.35 -0.78 -3.14
C PHE A 58 4.49 -0.30 -4.33
N PRO A 59 5.03 -0.39 -5.55
CA PRO A 59 4.26 -0.04 -6.74
C PRO A 59 3.22 -1.13 -7.05
N GLN A 60 2.13 -0.72 -7.71
CA GLN A 60 1.25 -1.66 -8.39
C GLN A 60 2.03 -2.43 -9.47
N GLY A 61 1.72 -3.71 -9.64
CA GLY A 61 2.45 -4.67 -10.46
C GLY A 61 3.67 -5.30 -9.75
N ALA A 62 3.90 -5.03 -8.46
CA ALA A 62 5.02 -5.64 -7.75
C ALA A 62 4.86 -7.16 -7.63
N THR A 63 5.96 -7.91 -7.76
CA THR A 63 5.94 -9.37 -7.59
C THR A 63 5.44 -9.73 -6.19
N GLY A 64 4.35 -10.52 -6.13
CA GLY A 64 3.73 -10.98 -4.89
C GLY A 64 2.69 -10.01 -4.30
N GLU A 65 2.35 -8.92 -5.00
CA GLU A 65 1.44 -7.91 -4.47
C GLU A 65 0.04 -8.42 -4.20
N GLY A 66 -0.45 -9.39 -4.99
CA GLY A 66 -1.82 -9.90 -4.88
C GLY A 66 -2.15 -10.34 -3.45
N ALA A 67 -1.27 -11.11 -2.81
CA ALA A 67 -1.50 -11.56 -1.43
C ALA A 67 -1.52 -10.40 -0.42
N VAL A 68 -0.73 -9.34 -0.64
CA VAL A 68 -0.75 -8.14 0.21
C VAL A 68 -2.03 -7.36 -0.02
N VAL A 69 -2.37 -7.05 -1.28
CA VAL A 69 -3.57 -6.29 -1.65
C VAL A 69 -4.84 -6.99 -1.18
N ASP A 70 -4.93 -8.32 -1.34
CA ASP A 70 -6.05 -9.12 -0.83
C ASP A 70 -6.21 -8.96 0.69
N PHE A 71 -5.10 -8.99 1.43
CA PHE A 71 -5.13 -8.74 2.86
C PHE A 71 -5.55 -7.31 3.20
N LEU A 72 -4.96 -6.30 2.55
CA LEU A 72 -5.26 -4.89 2.82
C LEU A 72 -6.73 -4.55 2.54
N THR A 73 -7.27 -5.05 1.43
CA THR A 73 -8.67 -4.83 1.03
C THR A 73 -9.66 -5.63 1.88
N SER A 74 -9.22 -6.70 2.54
CA SER A 74 -10.02 -7.46 3.52
C SER A 74 -10.17 -6.77 4.88
N LEU A 75 -9.43 -5.68 5.14
CA LEU A 75 -9.48 -4.98 6.41
C LEU A 75 -10.89 -4.39 6.65
N PRO A 76 -11.43 -4.52 7.88
CA PRO A 76 -12.68 -3.87 8.23
C PRO A 76 -12.60 -2.36 7.98
N SER A 77 -13.65 -1.82 7.35
CA SER A 77 -13.76 -0.39 7.00
C SER A 77 -12.78 0.08 5.89
N PHE A 78 -12.23 -0.84 5.09
CA PHE A 78 -11.49 -0.46 3.89
C PHE A 78 -12.42 0.25 2.89
N ASP A 79 -12.02 1.46 2.47
CA ASP A 79 -12.77 2.29 1.55
C ASP A 79 -12.45 1.91 0.10
N HIS A 80 -13.24 0.97 -0.41
CA HIS A 80 -13.18 0.54 -1.81
C HIS A 80 -13.56 1.66 -2.79
N SER A 81 -14.33 2.67 -2.36
CA SER A 81 -14.70 3.80 -3.22
C SER A 81 -13.51 4.73 -3.42
N GLU A 82 -12.75 5.03 -2.37
CA GLU A 82 -11.48 5.77 -2.47
C GLU A 82 -10.43 5.00 -3.28
N MET A 83 -10.36 3.67 -3.12
CA MET A 83 -9.50 2.85 -3.97
C MET A 83 -9.88 2.98 -5.46
N ILE A 84 -11.16 2.89 -5.81
CA ILE A 84 -11.62 3.05 -7.20
C ILE A 84 -11.29 4.46 -7.74
N LYS A 85 -11.44 5.50 -6.93
CA LYS A 85 -11.04 6.88 -7.30
C LYS A 85 -9.55 6.96 -7.59
N ALA A 86 -8.72 6.34 -6.74
CA ALA A 86 -7.29 6.28 -6.96
C ALA A 86 -6.95 5.57 -8.28
N MET A 87 -7.52 4.39 -8.52
CA MET A 87 -7.30 3.60 -9.74
C MET A 87 -7.81 4.28 -11.03
N THR A 88 -8.66 5.29 -10.91
CA THR A 88 -9.19 6.08 -12.04
C THR A 88 -8.62 7.50 -12.09
N SER A 89 -7.69 7.84 -11.19
CA SER A 89 -7.02 9.13 -11.17
C SER A 89 -6.14 9.29 -12.41
N THR A 90 -6.11 10.51 -12.95
CA THR A 90 -5.28 10.88 -14.11
C THR A 90 -4.21 11.90 -13.74
N GLY A 91 -4.05 12.20 -12.46
CA GLY A 91 -3.07 13.16 -11.96
C GLY A 91 -2.53 12.80 -10.59
N ASN A 92 -1.52 13.54 -10.14
CA ASN A 92 -0.78 13.23 -8.93
C ASN A 92 -1.62 13.52 -7.69
N ALA A 93 -1.93 12.48 -6.91
CA ALA A 93 -2.80 12.58 -5.75
C ALA A 93 -2.57 11.43 -4.77
N VAL A 94 -2.89 11.65 -3.49
CA VAL A 94 -2.85 10.64 -2.43
C VAL A 94 -4.26 10.40 -1.92
N PHE A 95 -4.67 9.14 -1.91
CA PHE A 95 -6.01 8.69 -1.53
C PHE A 95 -5.91 7.82 -0.27
N PRO A 96 -6.27 8.32 0.91
CA PRO A 96 -6.40 7.49 2.11
C PRO A 96 -7.53 6.48 1.90
N VAL A 97 -7.21 5.19 1.93
CA VAL A 97 -8.18 4.10 1.67
C VAL A 97 -8.52 3.31 2.92
N TRP A 98 -7.74 3.46 3.99
CA TRP A 98 -8.05 2.83 5.27
C TRP A 98 -7.34 3.53 6.41
N ARG A 99 -7.99 3.49 7.57
CA ARG A 99 -7.42 3.94 8.84
C ARG A 99 -7.85 2.97 9.94
N LYS A 100 -6.92 2.65 10.83
CA LYS A 100 -7.24 1.90 12.04
C LYS A 100 -8.18 2.75 12.90
N ALA A 101 -9.31 2.16 13.29
CA ALA A 101 -10.20 2.80 14.25
C ALA A 101 -9.47 3.01 15.59
N ALA A 102 -9.68 4.17 16.19
CA ALA A 102 -9.14 4.51 17.51
C ALA A 102 -9.78 3.67 18.63
#